data_AF-A0A6P8JCF7-F1
#
_entry.id   AF-A0A6P8JCF7-F1
#
_cell.length_a   1.000
_cell.length_b   1.000
_cell.length_c   1.000
_cell.angle_alpha   90.00
_cell.angle_beta   90.00
_cell.angle_gamma   90.00
#
_symmetry.space_group_name_H-M   'P 1'
#
loop_
_entity.id
_entity.type
_entity.pdbx_description
1 polymer ?
#
loop_
_entity_poly.entity_id
_entity_poly.type
_entity_poly.pdbx_seq_one_letter_code
_entity_poly.pdbx_strand_id
1 'polypeptide(L)'
;MLKKSVGERISPTDALAHPLFWTNSKKKDFLVAVGNQPEFESWPSKRNFPETDLERDLKSLKVFQTVVKCGSWDDSRNKLMPKFYDEMKTWRNYDTTSVVDLVRLIRNGYSHYDSLSHKVRRMLLTNYAYLDYFPDLVMEVYKAVTVRGWNSRPQIKDAMTKQEHASSRDFNHI
;
A
#
# COMPACT_ATOMS: atom_id res chain seq x y z
N MET A 1 18.53 0.21 10.55
CA MET A 1 19.56 1.27 10.65
C MET A 1 20.77 0.90 11.52
N LEU A 2 20.83 -0.27 12.16
CA LEU A 2 22.06 -0.74 12.81
C LEU A 2 22.42 -2.11 12.26
N LYS A 3 23.32 -2.14 11.27
CA LYS A 3 24.02 -3.36 10.86
C LYS A 3 25.44 -3.34 11.44
N LYS A 4 25.92 -4.53 11.80
CA LYS A 4 27.15 -4.75 12.59
C LYS A 4 28.44 -4.49 11.79
N SER A 5 28.38 -4.42 10.46
CA SER A 5 29.55 -4.24 9.58
C SER A 5 29.56 -2.84 8.93
N VAL A 6 30.75 -2.25 8.78
CA VAL A 6 30.96 -0.89 8.25
C VAL A 6 30.60 -0.79 6.75
N GLY A 7 30.70 -1.89 6.00
CA GLY A 7 30.37 -1.96 4.56
C GLY A 7 28.87 -2.16 4.24
N GLU A 8 28.02 -2.40 5.24
CA GLU A 8 26.57 -2.54 5.05
C GLU A 8 25.77 -1.32 5.53
N ARG A 9 26.46 -0.23 5.90
CA ARG A 9 25.81 1.03 6.24
C ARG A 9 25.27 1.65 4.96
N ILE A 10 23.96 1.68 4.85
CA ILE A 10 23.25 2.39 3.79
C ILE A 10 23.63 3.87 3.89
N SER A 11 23.90 4.53 2.76
CA SER A 11 24.24 5.96 2.78
C SER A 11 23.09 6.78 3.36
N PRO A 12 23.33 7.97 3.92
CA PRO A 12 22.24 8.85 4.40
C PRO A 12 21.19 9.11 3.31
N THR A 13 21.61 9.26 2.06
CA THR A 13 20.72 9.44 0.90
C THR A 13 19.85 8.21 0.67
N ASP A 14 20.43 7.01 0.73
CA ASP A 14 19.68 5.76 0.58
C ASP A 14 18.76 5.47 1.78
N ALA A 15 19.16 5.91 2.97
CA ALA A 15 18.34 5.82 4.17
C ALA A 15 17.10 6.72 4.07
N LEU A 16 17.23 7.93 3.53
CA LEU A 16 16.10 8.83 3.29
C LEU A 16 15.15 8.32 2.18
N ALA A 17 15.64 7.47 1.28
CA ALA A 17 14.79 6.80 0.29
C ALA A 17 13.87 5.72 0.91
N HIS A 18 14.10 5.34 2.17
CA HIS A 18 13.33 4.30 2.86
C HIS A 18 11.87 4.73 3.15
N PRO A 19 10.86 3.85 3.00
CA PRO A 19 9.44 4.20 3.17
C PRO A 19 9.02 4.72 4.54
N LEU A 20 9.86 4.50 5.55
CA LEU A 20 9.69 5.08 6.88
C LEU A 20 9.62 6.61 6.84
N PHE A 21 10.36 7.24 5.91
CA PHE A 21 10.46 8.70 5.79
C PHE A 21 9.51 9.29 4.75
N TRP A 22 8.73 8.48 4.04
CA TRP A 22 7.80 8.97 3.02
C TRP A 22 6.60 9.66 3.65
N THR A 23 6.10 10.72 3.00
CA THR A 23 4.79 11.29 3.31
C THR A 23 3.69 10.28 3.04
N ASN A 24 2.53 10.46 3.68
CA ASN A 24 1.36 9.61 3.44
C ASN A 24 0.90 9.66 1.97
N SER A 25 1.07 10.81 1.29
CA SER A 25 0.78 10.90 -0.14
C SER A 25 1.71 10.03 -0.99
N LYS A 26 3.01 9.98 -0.68
CA LYS A 26 3.96 9.11 -1.39
C LYS A 26 3.73 7.63 -1.09
N LYS A 27 3.44 7.28 0.17
CA LYS A 27 3.01 5.92 0.55
C LYS A 27 1.78 5.47 -0.25
N LYS A 28 0.79 6.36 -0.40
CA LYS A 28 -0.37 6.13 -1.26
C LYS A 28 0.04 5.94 -2.72
N ASP A 29 0.77 6.89 -3.31
CA ASP A 29 1.20 6.82 -4.73
C ASP A 29 1.93 5.51 -5.02
N PHE A 30 2.79 5.05 -4.09
CA PHE A 30 3.46 3.76 -4.18
C PHE A 30 2.49 2.56 -4.18
N LEU A 31 1.57 2.49 -3.22
CA LEU A 31 0.59 1.40 -3.16
C LEU A 31 -0.31 1.37 -4.41
N VAL A 32 -0.70 2.54 -4.91
CA VAL A 32 -1.47 2.67 -6.15
C VAL A 32 -0.65 2.19 -7.36
N ALA A 33 0.63 2.56 -7.47
CA ALA A 33 1.49 2.11 -8.57
C ALA A 33 1.69 0.58 -8.57
N VAL A 34 1.79 -0.05 -7.41
CA VAL A 34 1.82 -1.52 -7.27
C VAL A 34 0.45 -2.11 -7.63
N GLY A 35 -0.65 -1.54 -7.14
CA GLY A 35 -2.01 -2.01 -7.42
C GLY A 35 -2.47 -1.82 -8.88
N ASN A 36 -1.80 -0.96 -9.63
CA ASN A 36 -2.01 -0.75 -11.07
C ASN A 36 -1.27 -1.78 -11.94
N GLN A 37 -0.38 -2.59 -11.36
CA GLN A 37 0.26 -3.65 -12.13
C GLN A 37 -0.78 -4.70 -12.56
N PRO A 38 -0.68 -5.28 -13.77
CA PRO A 38 -1.66 -6.25 -14.28
C PRO A 38 -1.94 -7.40 -13.32
N GLU A 39 -0.94 -7.84 -12.56
CA GLU A 39 -1.01 -8.90 -11.56
C GLU A 39 -1.92 -8.54 -10.37
N PHE A 40 -2.00 -7.27 -10.01
CA PHE A 40 -2.87 -6.77 -8.94
C PHE A 40 -4.20 -6.27 -9.49
N GLU A 41 -4.21 -5.71 -10.69
CA GLU A 41 -5.42 -5.28 -11.38
C GLU A 41 -6.34 -6.46 -11.69
N SER A 42 -5.77 -7.49 -12.28
CA SER A 42 -6.53 -8.62 -12.77
C SER A 42 -6.87 -9.54 -11.63
N TRP A 43 -8.14 -9.91 -11.55
CA TRP A 43 -8.56 -10.99 -10.66
C TRP A 43 -7.91 -12.31 -11.10
N PRO A 44 -7.55 -13.21 -10.16
CA PRO A 44 -6.91 -14.47 -10.51
C PRO A 44 -7.68 -15.30 -11.55
N SER A 45 -9.02 -15.24 -11.53
CA SER A 45 -9.87 -15.96 -12.50
C SER A 45 -9.90 -15.34 -13.91
N LYS A 46 -9.35 -14.14 -14.09
CA LYS A 46 -9.43 -13.36 -15.35
C LYS A 46 -8.07 -13.17 -16.02
N ARG A 47 -6.98 -13.53 -15.34
CA ARG A 47 -5.62 -13.39 -15.89
C ARG A 47 -5.20 -14.60 -16.72
N ASN A 48 -4.37 -14.35 -17.72
CA ASN A 48 -3.76 -15.35 -18.61
C ASN A 48 -2.28 -15.62 -18.27
N PHE A 49 -1.83 -15.21 -17.07
CA PHE A 49 -0.48 -15.43 -16.58
C PHE A 49 -0.53 -16.03 -15.15
N PRO A 50 0.50 -16.81 -14.76
CA PRO A 50 0.54 -17.45 -13.45
C PRO A 50 0.74 -16.43 -12.32
N GLU A 51 0.52 -16.89 -11.09
CA GLU A 51 0.88 -16.10 -9.91
C GLU A 51 2.37 -15.81 -9.85
N THR A 52 2.71 -14.55 -9.56
CA THR A 52 4.09 -14.11 -9.43
C THR A 52 4.66 -14.41 -8.05
N ASP A 53 6.00 -14.45 -7.95
CA ASP A 53 6.68 -14.59 -6.68
C ASP A 53 6.36 -13.45 -5.69
N LEU A 54 6.15 -12.24 -6.20
CA LEU A 54 5.76 -11.10 -5.37
C LEU A 54 4.39 -11.32 -4.74
N GLU A 55 3.42 -11.80 -5.50
CA GLU A 55 2.10 -12.15 -4.97
C GLU A 55 2.21 -13.27 -3.93
N ARG A 56 3.03 -14.30 -4.17
CA ARG A 56 3.28 -15.37 -3.20
C ARG A 56 3.84 -14.84 -1.89
N ASP A 57 4.82 -13.94 -1.95
CA ASP A 57 5.40 -13.32 -0.75
C ASP A 57 4.33 -12.59 0.06
N LEU A 58 3.51 -11.77 -0.61
CA LEU A 58 2.46 -10.98 0.04
C LEU A 58 1.27 -11.80 0.52
N LYS A 59 0.99 -12.95 -0.10
CA LYS A 59 -0.02 -13.91 0.33
C LYS A 59 0.45 -14.82 1.47
N SER A 60 1.75 -14.79 1.80
CA SER A 60 2.26 -15.62 2.89
C SER A 60 1.60 -15.24 4.23
N LEU A 61 1.30 -16.26 5.05
CA LEU A 61 0.72 -16.07 6.37
C LEU A 61 1.56 -15.11 7.24
N LYS A 62 2.89 -15.20 7.11
CA LYS A 62 3.83 -14.34 7.84
C LYS A 62 3.63 -12.85 7.49
N VAL A 63 3.53 -12.53 6.21
CA VAL A 63 3.30 -11.14 5.77
C VAL A 63 1.90 -10.69 6.19
N PHE A 64 0.89 -11.56 6.02
CA PHE A 64 -0.46 -11.23 6.45
C PHE A 64 -0.55 -10.88 7.94
N GLN A 65 0.00 -11.72 8.83
CA GLN A 65 0.01 -11.46 10.28
C GLN A 65 0.85 -10.24 10.67
N THR A 66 1.83 -9.88 9.84
CA THR A 66 2.60 -8.64 10.04
C THR A 66 1.74 -7.43 9.72
N VAL A 67 1.04 -7.43 8.58
CA VAL A 67 0.22 -6.31 8.11
C VAL A 67 -1.09 -6.17 8.89
N VAL A 68 -1.77 -7.29 9.14
CA VAL A 68 -3.12 -7.37 9.71
C VAL A 68 -3.03 -8.03 11.08
N LYS A 69 -3.29 -7.24 12.14
CA LYS A 69 -3.24 -7.74 13.53
C LYS A 69 -4.50 -8.52 13.94
N CYS A 70 -5.51 -8.51 13.09
CA CYS A 70 -6.79 -9.20 13.26
C CYS A 70 -6.87 -10.41 12.30
N GLY A 71 -7.91 -11.24 12.41
CA GLY A 71 -8.08 -12.40 11.52
C GLY A 71 -8.34 -12.03 10.04
N SER A 72 -8.87 -10.83 9.79
CA SER A 72 -9.12 -10.26 8.47
C SER A 72 -8.92 -8.74 8.49
N TRP A 73 -8.67 -8.11 7.34
CA TRP A 73 -8.51 -6.66 7.27
C TRP A 73 -9.84 -5.88 7.32
N ASP A 74 -10.98 -6.56 7.18
CA ASP A 74 -12.34 -6.01 7.33
C ASP A 74 -12.96 -6.29 8.72
N ASP A 75 -12.14 -6.62 9.72
CA ASP A 75 -12.59 -6.91 11.08
C ASP A 75 -13.39 -5.74 11.70
N SER A 76 -14.47 -6.06 12.43
CA SER A 76 -15.40 -5.08 13.00
C SER A 76 -14.80 -4.18 14.08
N ARG A 77 -13.64 -4.55 14.66
CA ARG A 77 -12.83 -3.68 15.52
C ARG A 77 -12.34 -2.45 14.78
N ASN A 78 -12.22 -2.53 13.45
CA ASN A 78 -12.02 -1.38 12.57
C ASN A 78 -13.38 -0.83 12.14
N LYS A 79 -13.72 0.41 12.51
CA LYS A 79 -15.02 1.02 12.16
C LYS A 79 -15.12 1.53 10.71
N LEU A 80 -14.01 1.49 9.95
CA LEU A 80 -13.91 2.08 8.61
C LEU A 80 -13.65 1.04 7.52
N MET A 81 -12.81 0.03 7.78
CA MET A 81 -12.48 -1.01 6.80
C MET A 81 -13.66 -1.88 6.36
N PRO A 82 -14.56 -2.37 7.24
CA PRO A 82 -15.76 -3.09 6.82
C PRO A 82 -16.65 -2.22 5.92
N LYS A 83 -16.79 -0.93 6.25
CA LYS A 83 -17.56 0.00 5.42
C LYS A 83 -16.92 0.21 4.05
N PHE A 84 -15.59 0.36 4.01
CA PHE A 84 -14.86 0.50 2.75
C PHE A 84 -15.00 -0.75 1.89
N TYR A 85 -14.87 -1.94 2.50
CA TYR A 85 -15.11 -3.21 1.83
C TYR A 85 -16.53 -3.30 1.26
N ASP A 86 -17.55 -2.98 2.06
CA ASP A 86 -18.95 -3.05 1.66
C ASP A 86 -19.27 -2.14 0.47
N GLU A 87 -18.69 -0.93 0.42
CA GLU A 87 -18.88 -0.01 -0.71
C GLU A 87 -18.18 -0.51 -2.00
N MET A 88 -17.08 -1.25 -1.87
CA MET A 88 -16.29 -1.72 -3.00
C MET A 88 -16.71 -3.09 -3.53
N LYS A 89 -17.30 -3.96 -2.69
CA LYS A 89 -17.61 -5.36 -3.03
C LYS A 89 -18.80 -5.53 -3.98
N THR A 90 -19.48 -4.44 -4.35
CA THR A 90 -20.70 -4.45 -5.19
C THR A 90 -20.51 -5.21 -6.50
N TRP A 91 -19.35 -5.12 -7.13
CA TRP A 91 -19.03 -5.82 -8.37
C TRP A 91 -18.35 -7.17 -8.15
N ARG A 92 -17.49 -7.27 -7.13
CA ARG A 92 -16.73 -8.48 -6.84
C ARG A 92 -16.20 -8.48 -5.42
N ASN A 93 -16.21 -9.65 -4.79
CA ASN A 93 -15.64 -9.85 -3.46
C ASN A 93 -14.11 -9.80 -3.51
N TYR A 94 -13.54 -9.25 -2.45
CA TYR A 94 -12.11 -9.26 -2.17
C TYR A 94 -11.84 -10.34 -1.12
N ASP A 95 -10.69 -11.00 -1.20
CA ASP A 95 -10.21 -11.88 -0.14
C ASP A 95 -9.68 -11.04 1.03
N THR A 96 -10.43 -11.05 2.14
CA THR A 96 -10.12 -10.26 3.34
C THR A 96 -8.95 -10.80 4.16
N THR A 97 -8.37 -11.92 3.70
CA THR A 97 -7.16 -12.54 4.26
C THR A 97 -5.94 -12.40 3.34
N SER A 98 -6.05 -11.62 2.27
CA SER A 98 -5.00 -11.41 1.28
C SER A 98 -4.50 -9.96 1.28
N VAL A 99 -3.19 -9.77 1.45
CA VAL A 99 -2.55 -8.44 1.32
C VAL A 99 -2.60 -7.94 -0.12
N VAL A 100 -2.54 -8.85 -1.10
CA VAL A 100 -2.71 -8.50 -2.53
C VAL A 100 -4.08 -7.87 -2.76
N ASP A 101 -5.12 -8.46 -2.17
CA ASP A 101 -6.49 -7.97 -2.29
C ASP A 101 -6.72 -6.67 -1.50
N LEU A 102 -6.02 -6.49 -0.37
CA LEU A 102 -5.99 -5.22 0.35
C LEU A 102 -5.39 -4.10 -0.52
N VAL A 103 -4.25 -4.35 -1.19
CA VAL A 103 -3.65 -3.38 -2.12
C VAL A 103 -4.59 -3.10 -3.30
N ARG A 104 -5.23 -4.13 -3.86
CA ARG A 104 -6.24 -3.99 -4.92
C ARG A 104 -7.43 -3.13 -4.46
N LEU A 105 -7.95 -3.37 -3.26
CA LEU A 105 -9.04 -2.58 -2.67
C LEU A 105 -8.66 -1.10 -2.57
N ILE A 106 -7.48 -0.81 -2.01
CA ILE A 106 -6.98 0.57 -1.84
C ILE A 106 -6.87 1.25 -3.21
N ARG A 107 -6.23 0.60 -4.19
CA ARG A 107 -6.12 1.15 -5.56
C ARG A 107 -7.49 1.42 -6.17
N ASN A 108 -8.41 0.48 -6.05
CA ASN A 108 -9.76 0.63 -6.62
C ASN A 108 -10.53 1.74 -5.90
N GLY A 109 -10.34 1.91 -4.59
CA GLY A 109 -10.92 3.02 -3.84
C GLY A 109 -10.47 4.39 -4.34
N TYR A 110 -9.19 4.54 -4.73
CA TYR A 110 -8.74 5.77 -5.39
C TYR A 110 -9.28 5.93 -6.81
N SER A 111 -9.40 4.83 -7.56
CA SER A 111 -9.93 4.85 -8.94
C SER A 111 -11.42 5.20 -9.00
N HIS A 112 -12.18 4.81 -7.97
CA HIS A 112 -13.62 5.01 -7.84
C HIS A 112 -13.97 6.01 -6.74
N TYR A 113 -13.07 6.95 -6.44
CA TYR A 113 -13.22 7.89 -5.33
C TYR A 113 -14.58 8.60 -5.36
N ASP A 114 -15.00 9.07 -6.53
CA ASP A 114 -16.24 9.83 -6.73
C ASP A 114 -17.54 9.02 -6.58
N SER A 115 -17.45 7.68 -6.45
CA SER A 115 -18.60 6.85 -6.10
C SER A 115 -18.64 6.45 -4.62
N LEU A 116 -17.61 6.77 -3.83
CA LEU A 116 -17.53 6.42 -2.41
C LEU A 116 -18.29 7.41 -1.53
N SER A 117 -18.71 6.96 -0.34
CA SER A 117 -19.31 7.85 0.66
C SER A 117 -18.27 8.81 1.23
N HIS A 118 -18.71 9.97 1.72
CA HIS A 118 -17.84 10.98 2.35
C HIS A 118 -16.94 10.40 3.45
N LYS A 119 -17.45 9.42 4.23
CA LYS A 119 -16.68 8.80 5.32
C LYS A 119 -15.48 8.01 4.78
N VAL A 120 -15.67 7.24 3.71
CA VAL A 120 -14.59 6.44 3.08
C VAL A 120 -13.64 7.35 2.31
N ARG A 121 -14.15 8.36 1.59
CA ARG A 121 -13.33 9.37 0.92
C ARG A 121 -12.35 10.07 1.87
N ARG A 122 -12.84 10.48 3.04
CA ARG A 122 -12.01 11.11 4.09
C ARG A 122 -10.93 10.18 4.60
N MET A 123 -11.25 8.89 4.77
CA MET A 123 -10.28 7.85 5.15
C MET A 123 -9.15 7.71 4.12
N LEU A 124 -9.46 7.81 2.83
CA LEU A 124 -8.49 7.65 1.75
C LEU A 124 -7.62 8.91 1.55
N LEU A 125 -8.22 10.09 1.36
CA LEU A 125 -7.48 11.29 0.93
C LEU A 125 -7.11 12.27 2.05
N THR A 126 -7.91 12.36 3.12
CA THR A 126 -7.71 13.43 4.11
C THR A 126 -6.76 13.00 5.22
N ASN A 127 -7.01 11.83 5.82
CA ASN A 127 -6.23 11.37 6.97
C ASN A 127 -5.42 10.10 6.70
N TYR A 128 -5.60 9.46 5.54
CA TYR A 128 -4.94 8.19 5.20
C TYR A 128 -5.10 7.13 6.31
N ALA A 129 -6.25 7.06 6.99
CA ALA A 129 -6.40 6.28 8.22
C ALA A 129 -6.08 4.78 8.05
N TYR A 130 -6.19 4.25 6.83
CA TYR A 130 -5.78 2.88 6.53
C TYR A 130 -4.27 2.64 6.73
N LEU A 131 -3.42 3.66 6.56
CA LEU A 131 -1.99 3.58 6.88
C LEU A 131 -1.75 3.46 8.38
N ASP A 132 -2.59 4.10 9.21
CA ASP A 132 -2.52 3.97 10.67
C ASP A 132 -3.01 2.59 11.12
N TYR A 133 -4.02 2.03 10.44
CA TYR A 133 -4.55 0.70 10.73
C TYR A 133 -3.63 -0.44 10.27
N PHE A 134 -2.91 -0.23 9.17
CA PHE A 134 -1.96 -1.20 8.61
C PHE A 134 -0.56 -0.57 8.55
N PRO A 135 0.07 -0.29 9.71
CA PRO A 135 1.33 0.45 9.76
C PRO A 135 2.47 -0.26 9.02
N ASP A 136 2.42 -1.59 8.95
CA ASP A 136 3.42 -2.42 8.29
C ASP A 136 3.16 -2.63 6.79
N LEU A 137 1.98 -2.24 6.26
CA LEU A 137 1.56 -2.53 4.88
C LEU A 137 2.56 -2.03 3.84
N VAL A 138 2.88 -0.73 3.90
CA VAL A 138 3.79 -0.10 2.94
C VAL A 138 5.16 -0.77 3.00
N MET A 139 5.59 -1.13 4.20
CA MET A 139 6.91 -1.68 4.41
C MET A 139 7.04 -3.10 3.84
N GLU A 140 6.06 -3.95 4.08
CA GLU A 140 6.03 -5.31 3.52
C GLU A 140 5.89 -5.31 1.99
N VAL A 141 5.05 -4.42 1.43
CA VAL A 141 4.94 -4.26 -0.03
C VAL A 141 6.25 -3.76 -0.64
N TYR A 142 6.91 -2.77 -0.02
CA TYR A 142 8.21 -2.27 -0.47
C TYR A 142 9.29 -3.34 -0.48
N LYS A 143 9.37 -4.17 0.57
CA LYS A 143 10.32 -5.28 0.65
C LYS A 143 10.09 -6.26 -0.50
N ALA A 144 8.85 -6.70 -0.70
CA ALA A 144 8.51 -7.65 -1.77
C ALA A 144 8.83 -7.06 -3.16
N VAL A 145 8.46 -5.81 -3.41
CA VAL A 145 8.78 -5.09 -4.65
C VAL A 145 10.29 -5.01 -4.91
N THR A 146 11.08 -4.70 -3.88
CA THR A 146 12.54 -4.56 -4.00
C THR A 146 13.20 -5.92 -4.21
N VAL A 147 12.84 -6.93 -3.42
CA VAL A 147 13.41 -8.28 -3.50
C VAL A 147 13.10 -8.95 -4.84
N ARG A 148 11.90 -8.72 -5.39
CA ARG A 148 11.46 -9.31 -6.66
C ARG A 148 11.78 -8.44 -7.88
N GLY A 149 12.50 -7.33 -7.71
CA GLY A 149 12.98 -6.48 -8.80
C GLY A 149 11.90 -5.62 -9.49
N TRP A 150 10.71 -5.51 -8.88
CA TRP A 150 9.61 -4.71 -9.44
C TRP A 150 9.83 -3.20 -9.30
N ASN A 151 10.78 -2.77 -8.47
CA ASN A 151 11.23 -1.39 -8.35
C ASN A 151 11.84 -0.83 -9.66
N SER A 152 12.12 -1.69 -10.65
CA SER A 152 12.54 -1.29 -12.00
C SER A 152 11.37 -0.93 -12.94
N ARG A 153 10.14 -1.33 -12.60
CA ARG A 153 8.95 -1.04 -13.42
C ARG A 153 8.65 0.47 -13.41
N PRO A 154 8.36 1.10 -14.56
CA PRO A 154 8.28 2.57 -14.65
C PRO A 154 7.40 3.23 -13.59
N GLN A 155 6.12 2.84 -13.49
CA GLN A 155 5.18 3.46 -12.54
C GLN A 155 5.61 3.29 -11.07
N ILE A 156 6.16 2.12 -10.72
CA ILE A 156 6.62 1.84 -9.36
C ILE A 156 7.89 2.64 -9.07
N LYS A 157 8.85 2.64 -10.00
CA LYS A 157 10.09 3.40 -9.91
C LYS A 157 9.78 4.89 -9.71
N ASP A 158 8.90 5.45 -10.53
CA ASP A 158 8.50 6.85 -10.45
C ASP A 158 7.86 7.15 -9.10
N ALA A 159 6.96 6.31 -8.60
CA ALA A 159 6.36 6.50 -7.27
C ALA A 159 7.39 6.45 -6.12
N MET A 160 8.43 5.62 -6.25
CA MET A 160 9.51 5.52 -5.25
C MET A 160 10.48 6.71 -5.31
N THR A 161 10.78 7.25 -6.49
CA THR A 161 11.81 8.29 -6.68
C THR A 161 11.25 9.70 -6.76
N LYS A 162 9.93 9.86 -6.94
CA LYS A 162 9.25 11.17 -6.97
C LYS A 162 9.71 12.01 -5.79
N GLN A 163 10.30 13.16 -6.10
CA GLN A 163 10.70 14.13 -5.10
C GLN A 163 9.45 14.69 -4.45
N GLU A 164 9.45 14.74 -3.13
CA GLU A 164 8.38 15.34 -2.37
C GLU A 164 8.66 16.84 -2.35
N HIS A 165 7.92 17.62 -3.12
CA HIS A 165 7.98 19.07 -3.00
C HIS A 165 7.50 19.44 -1.59
N ALA A 166 8.30 20.20 -0.86
CA ALA A 166 7.88 20.80 0.39
C ALA A 166 6.65 21.70 0.10
N SER A 167 5.47 21.25 0.50
CA SER A 167 4.28 22.09 0.47
C SER A 167 4.54 23.27 1.38
N SER A 168 4.74 24.45 0.79
CA SER A 168 4.87 25.72 1.51
C SER A 168 3.49 26.18 2.00
N ARG A 169 2.91 25.47 2.98
CA ARG A 169 1.68 25.77 3.75
C ARG A 169 1.76 24.88 5.00
N ASP A 170 1.86 25.32 6.26
CA ASP A 170 1.42 26.54 6.92
C ASP A 170 2.33 26.85 8.13
N PHE A 171 3.07 27.95 8.07
CA PHE A 171 3.51 28.70 9.25
C PHE A 171 2.81 30.05 9.18
N ASN A 172 1.50 30.05 9.41
CA ASN A 172 0.75 31.27 9.67
C ASN A 172 -0.45 30.90 10.53
N HIS A 173 -0.19 30.75 11.82
CA HIS A 173 -1.08 31.16 12.91
C HIS A 173 -0.22 31.23 14.18
N ILE A 174 0.42 32.39 14.36
CA ILE A 174 0.64 32.98 15.69
C ILE A 174 -0.66 33.63 16.09
#